data_AF-A0A5J4QAJ4-F1
#
_entry.id   AF-A0A5J4QAJ4-F1
#
_cell.length_a   1.000
_cell.length_b   1.000
_cell.length_c   1.000
_cell.angle_alpha   90.00
_cell.angle_beta   90.00
_cell.angle_gamma   90.00
#
_symmetry.space_group_name_H-M   'P 1'
#
loop_
_entity.id
_entity.type
_entity.pdbx_description
1 polymer ?
#
loop_
_entity_poly.entity_id
_entity_poly.type
_entity_poly.pdbx_seq_one_letter_code
_entity_poly.pdbx_strand_id
1 'polypeptide(L)'
;MGQGKQIVVEHKQTHQQIKFIDAMNYTQPTDLANFAKDFGNKDNESKGLFPYEGITFDNYNYELNKSQPFSIRAFDSQLKNKTMSDDDYQLYLTDAKNYATRWDYLQHYNELDTQIMIQPLDNHINWFYQYKVDMLSFMSLAANANAIKYAIAYKDFDLNVNYTQQSKKSTPFILSQSYWNSKVIG
;
A
#
# COMPACT_ATOMS: atom_id res chain seq x y z
N MET A 1 -8.56 6.94 -11.29
CA MET A 1 -7.35 6.40 -10.65
C MET A 1 -6.54 7.56 -10.11
N GLY A 2 -6.33 7.64 -8.80
CA GLY A 2 -5.56 8.73 -8.20
C GLY A 2 -4.11 8.64 -8.67
N GLN A 3 -3.57 9.75 -9.19
CA GLN A 3 -2.13 9.84 -9.40
C GLN A 3 -1.46 9.79 -8.03
N GLY A 4 -0.51 8.89 -7.91
CA GLY A 4 0.28 8.72 -6.72
C GLY A 4 0.89 10.03 -6.23
N LYS A 5 0.75 10.33 -4.93
CA LYS A 5 1.20 11.60 -4.36
C LYS A 5 2.46 11.38 -3.53
N GLN A 6 3.37 12.35 -3.61
CA GLN A 6 4.48 12.49 -2.67
C GLN A 6 4.61 13.96 -2.28
N ILE A 7 4.97 14.21 -1.04
CA ILE A 7 5.25 15.54 -0.52
C ILE A 7 6.60 15.49 0.17
N VAL A 8 7.49 16.42 -0.18
CA VAL A 8 8.79 16.56 0.47
C VAL A 8 8.76 17.82 1.30
N VAL A 9 9.04 17.68 2.60
CA VAL A 9 9.18 18.78 3.53
C VAL A 9 10.65 18.92 3.86
N GLU A 10 11.22 20.10 3.58
CA GLU A 10 12.62 20.40 3.84
C GLU A 10 12.76 21.42 4.96
N HIS A 11 13.63 21.11 5.93
CA HIS A 11 13.97 22.05 6.98
C HIS A 11 14.89 23.15 6.43
N LYS A 12 14.47 24.42 6.55
CA LYS A 12 15.10 25.58 5.89
C LYS A 12 16.57 25.81 6.23
N GLN A 13 17.03 25.40 7.42
CA GLN A 13 18.39 25.68 7.89
C GLN A 13 19.34 24.49 7.73
N THR A 14 18.84 23.28 7.99
CA THR A 14 19.66 22.06 7.97
C THR A 14 19.58 21.33 6.64
N HIS A 15 18.65 21.72 5.77
CA HIS A 15 18.35 21.06 4.49
C HIS A 15 17.97 19.57 4.62
N GLN A 16 17.60 19.13 5.83
CA GLN A 16 17.09 17.78 6.04
C GLN A 16 15.68 17.65 5.46
N GLN A 17 15.41 16.52 4.81
CA GLN A 17 14.16 16.26 4.11
C GLN A 17 13.40 15.09 4.72
N ILE A 18 12.09 15.28 4.92
CA ILE A 18 11.14 14.22 5.23
C ILE A 18 10.23 14.06 4.01
N LYS A 19 10.07 12.83 3.53
CA LYS A 19 9.20 12.50 2.41
C LYS A 19 7.95 11.78 2.92
N PHE A 20 6.79 12.34 2.63
CA PHE A 20 5.49 11.70 2.80
C PHE A 20 5.13 11.06 1.47
N ILE A 21 5.06 9.74 1.45
CA ILE A 21 4.84 8.96 0.23
C ILE A 21 3.55 8.17 0.40
N ASP A 22 2.70 8.22 -0.62
CA ASP A 22 1.53 7.36 -0.70
C ASP A 22 1.98 5.92 -0.99
N ALA A 23 1.68 4.99 -0.08
CA ALA A 23 2.02 3.58 -0.22
C ALA A 23 1.39 2.96 -1.49
N MET A 24 0.24 3.47 -1.94
CA MET A 24 -0.43 3.01 -3.16
C MET A 24 0.37 3.32 -4.43
N ASN A 25 1.41 4.16 -4.37
CA ASN A 25 2.33 4.39 -5.49
C ASN A 25 3.06 3.12 -5.91
N TYR A 26 3.21 2.19 -4.97
CA TYR A 26 4.01 0.97 -5.13
C TYR A 26 3.15 -0.29 -5.30
N THR A 27 1.82 -0.16 -5.36
CA THR A 27 0.91 -1.28 -5.51
C THR A 27 -0.01 -1.08 -6.72
N GLN A 28 -0.67 -2.15 -7.16
CA GLN A 28 -1.88 -1.95 -7.96
C GLN A 28 -2.97 -1.33 -7.07
N PRO A 29 -3.94 -0.60 -7.64
CA PRO A 29 -5.08 -0.08 -6.87
C PRO A 29 -5.76 -1.21 -6.09
N THR A 30 -5.71 -1.10 -4.76
CA THR A 30 -6.19 -2.13 -3.83
C THR A 30 -6.70 -1.46 -2.56
N ASP A 31 -7.37 -2.22 -1.70
CA ASP A 31 -7.73 -1.77 -0.35
C ASP A 31 -6.73 -2.31 0.70
N LEU A 32 -6.81 -1.79 1.92
CA LEU A 32 -5.91 -2.17 3.01
C LEU A 32 -5.94 -3.67 3.31
N ALA A 33 -7.13 -4.28 3.26
CA ALA A 33 -7.30 -5.70 3.59
C ALA A 33 -6.62 -6.60 2.55
N ASN A 34 -6.79 -6.29 1.26
CA ASN A 34 -6.13 -6.99 0.17
C ASN A 34 -4.62 -6.72 0.18
N PHE A 35 -4.17 -5.50 0.47
CA PHE A 35 -2.75 -5.19 0.63
C PHE A 35 -2.10 -6.03 1.75
N ALA A 36 -2.73 -6.08 2.92
CA ALA A 36 -2.26 -6.91 4.03
C ALA A 36 -2.28 -8.40 3.66
N LYS A 37 -3.29 -8.87 2.93
CA LYS A 37 -3.38 -10.26 2.48
C LYS A 37 -2.29 -10.64 1.48
N ASP A 38 -2.00 -9.76 0.52
CA ASP A 38 -1.09 -10.05 -0.58
C ASP A 38 0.38 -9.97 -0.14
N PHE A 39 0.70 -9.07 0.80
CA PHE A 39 2.08 -8.78 1.22
C PHE A 39 2.37 -9.11 2.69
N GLY A 40 1.35 -9.37 3.52
CA GLY A 40 1.50 -9.75 4.93
C GLY A 40 1.61 -11.25 5.18
N ASN A 41 1.55 -11.66 6.44
CA ASN A 41 1.60 -13.07 6.84
C ASN A 41 0.19 -13.66 7.00
N LYS A 42 0.09 -15.00 7.14
CA LYS A 42 -1.21 -15.71 7.27
C LYS A 42 -2.03 -15.33 8.50
N ASP A 43 -1.41 -14.68 9.48
CA ASP A 43 -2.01 -14.28 10.75
C ASP A 43 -2.46 -12.81 10.73
N ASN A 44 -3.00 -12.35 9.60
CA ASN A 44 -3.43 -10.96 9.47
C ASN A 44 -4.51 -10.63 10.51
N GLU A 45 -4.18 -9.68 11.38
CA GLU A 45 -5.07 -9.12 12.36
C GLU A 45 -6.33 -8.58 11.66
N SER A 46 -7.50 -8.93 12.21
CA SER A 46 -8.78 -8.45 11.72
C SER A 46 -8.85 -6.93 11.82
N LYS A 47 -9.16 -6.24 10.72
CA LYS A 47 -9.46 -4.82 10.76
C LYS A 47 -10.58 -4.54 11.76
N GLY A 48 -10.40 -3.56 12.65
CA GLY A 48 -11.42 -3.13 13.60
C GLY A 48 -12.61 -2.45 12.92
N LEU A 49 -13.66 -2.16 13.68
CA LEU A 49 -14.87 -1.48 13.19
C LEU A 49 -14.97 -0.07 13.80
N PHE A 50 -15.04 0.96 12.96
CA PHE A 50 -15.17 2.34 13.43
C PHE A 50 -16.23 3.14 12.65
N PRO A 51 -17.06 3.97 13.34
CA PRO A 51 -18.11 4.75 12.69
C PRO A 51 -17.55 6.06 12.11
N TYR A 52 -17.21 6.06 10.82
CA TYR A 52 -16.61 7.24 10.15
C TYR A 52 -17.57 8.42 10.00
N GLU A 53 -18.87 8.16 9.83
CA GLU A 53 -19.89 9.21 9.61
C GLU A 53 -20.54 9.66 10.93
N GLY A 54 -20.30 8.94 12.03
CA GLY A 54 -20.86 9.26 13.35
C GLY A 54 -20.16 10.44 14.06
N ILE A 55 -19.01 10.89 13.55
CA ILE A 55 -18.19 11.93 14.15
C ILE A 55 -17.98 13.06 13.14
N THR A 56 -18.20 14.29 13.58
CA THR A 56 -17.99 15.51 12.80
C THR A 56 -17.07 16.47 13.54
N PHE A 57 -16.57 17.48 12.83
CA PHE A 57 -15.78 18.56 13.43
C PHE A 57 -16.50 19.26 14.60
N ASP A 58 -17.82 19.33 14.56
CA ASP A 58 -18.60 20.05 15.57
C ASP A 58 -18.87 19.20 16.81
N ASN A 59 -18.97 17.86 16.66
CA ASN A 59 -19.40 16.97 17.75
C ASN A 59 -18.29 16.09 18.34
N TYR A 60 -17.09 16.05 17.74
CA TYR A 60 -16.07 15.03 18.07
C TYR A 60 -15.75 14.97 19.56
N ASN A 61 -15.54 16.10 20.21
CA ASN A 61 -15.14 16.12 21.60
C ASN A 61 -16.28 15.61 22.50
N TYR A 62 -17.53 15.96 22.21
CA TYR A 62 -18.68 15.45 22.96
C TYR A 62 -18.91 13.96 22.72
N GLU A 63 -18.82 13.49 21.47
CA GLU A 63 -19.03 12.08 21.15
C GLU A 63 -17.90 11.19 21.67
N LEU A 64 -16.63 11.61 21.57
CA LEU A 64 -15.48 10.79 21.93
C LEU A 64 -15.23 10.71 23.44
N ASN A 65 -15.68 11.69 24.23
CA ASN A 65 -15.57 11.66 25.70
C ASN A 65 -16.56 10.69 26.37
N LYS A 66 -17.51 10.09 25.63
CA LYS A 66 -18.47 9.14 26.21
C LYS A 66 -17.80 7.79 26.50
N SER A 67 -18.14 7.22 27.64
CA SER A 67 -17.78 5.83 28.00
C SER A 67 -18.71 4.78 27.40
N GLN A 68 -19.88 5.19 26.90
CA GLN A 68 -20.82 4.28 26.24
C GLN A 68 -20.36 3.97 24.82
N PRO A 69 -20.58 2.76 24.29
CA PRO A 69 -20.27 2.44 22.89
C PRO A 69 -21.07 3.31 21.91
N PHE A 70 -20.63 3.36 20.66
CA PHE A 70 -21.39 3.95 19.57
C PHE A 70 -22.67 3.14 19.33
N SER A 71 -23.74 3.81 18.93
CA SER A 71 -24.96 3.11 18.51
C SER A 71 -24.75 2.45 17.15
N ILE A 72 -25.50 1.37 16.88
CA ILE A 72 -25.41 0.65 15.59
C ILE A 72 -25.59 1.57 14.37
N ARG A 73 -26.48 2.56 14.48
CA ARG A 73 -26.75 3.54 13.41
C ARG A 73 -25.58 4.47 13.12
N ALA A 74 -24.65 4.63 14.05
CA ALA A 74 -23.46 5.45 13.82
C ALA A 74 -22.53 4.83 12.75
N PHE A 75 -22.67 3.54 12.48
CA PHE A 75 -21.89 2.79 11.49
C PHE A 75 -22.54 2.74 10.11
N ASP A 76 -23.77 3.24 9.97
CA ASP A 76 -24.43 3.31 8.67
C ASP A 76 -23.63 4.27 7.77
N SER A 77 -23.29 3.82 6.56
CA SER A 77 -22.59 4.64 5.58
C SER A 77 -23.56 5.11 4.50
N GLN A 78 -23.83 6.41 4.49
CA GLN A 78 -24.59 7.07 3.43
C GLN A 78 -23.82 7.03 2.11
N LEU A 79 -22.49 7.16 2.16
CA LEU A 79 -21.65 7.15 0.96
C LEU A 79 -21.73 5.81 0.22
N LYS A 80 -21.76 4.70 0.96
CA LYS A 80 -21.80 3.34 0.40
C LYS A 80 -23.20 2.75 0.35
N ASN A 81 -24.21 3.49 0.82
CA ASN A 81 -25.58 3.00 1.05
C ASN A 81 -25.59 1.62 1.73
N LYS A 82 -24.81 1.48 2.81
CA LYS A 82 -24.62 0.23 3.56
C LYS A 82 -24.92 0.46 5.02
N THR A 83 -25.73 -0.41 5.61
CA THR A 83 -26.00 -0.44 7.05
C THR A 83 -25.13 -1.47 7.75
N MET A 84 -24.91 -1.26 9.05
CA MET A 84 -24.22 -2.22 9.90
C MET A 84 -25.05 -3.50 10.08
N SER A 85 -24.41 -4.67 10.07
CA SER A 85 -25.08 -5.93 10.43
C SER A 85 -25.08 -6.11 11.95
N ASP A 86 -26.05 -6.85 12.49
CA ASP A 86 -26.09 -7.14 13.93
C ASP A 86 -24.85 -7.92 14.38
N ASP A 87 -24.37 -8.87 13.56
CA ASP A 87 -23.17 -9.68 13.85
C ASP A 87 -21.92 -8.81 13.93
N ASP A 88 -21.69 -7.92 12.95
CA ASP A 88 -20.56 -6.97 12.97
C ASP A 88 -20.66 -6.02 14.18
N TYR A 89 -21.88 -5.58 14.51
CA TYR A 89 -22.10 -4.73 15.67
C TYR A 89 -21.78 -5.46 17.00
N GLN A 90 -22.08 -6.75 17.12
CA GLN A 90 -21.67 -7.53 18.29
C GLN A 90 -20.15 -7.67 18.40
N LEU A 91 -19.44 -7.82 17.27
CA LEU A 91 -17.97 -7.81 17.25
C LEU A 91 -17.43 -6.47 17.76
N TYR A 92 -17.99 -5.36 17.27
CA TYR A 92 -17.65 -4.02 17.76
C TYR A 92 -17.88 -3.88 19.27
N LEU A 93 -19.05 -4.28 19.79
CA LEU A 93 -19.35 -4.18 21.22
C LEU A 93 -18.40 -5.02 22.09
N THR A 94 -18.03 -6.20 21.59
CA THR A 94 -17.11 -7.11 22.28
C THR A 94 -15.71 -6.52 22.40
N ASP A 95 -15.28 -5.74 21.42
CA ASP A 95 -14.00 -5.06 21.41
C ASP A 95 -14.04 -3.75 22.22
N ALA A 96 -15.04 -2.90 21.96
CA ALA A 96 -15.22 -1.60 22.58
C ALA A 96 -15.30 -1.64 24.11
N LYS A 97 -15.78 -2.74 24.70
CA LYS A 97 -15.86 -2.92 26.17
C LYS A 97 -14.51 -2.85 26.88
N ASN A 98 -13.40 -3.05 26.15
CA ASN A 98 -12.05 -3.04 26.69
C ASN A 98 -11.50 -1.61 26.89
N TYR A 99 -12.27 -0.59 26.49
CA TYR A 99 -11.83 0.81 26.43
C TYR A 99 -12.76 1.70 27.27
N ALA A 100 -12.19 2.60 28.07
CA ALA A 100 -12.94 3.40 29.03
C ALA A 100 -13.74 4.52 28.36
N THR A 101 -13.23 5.05 27.26
CA THR A 101 -13.84 6.10 26.45
C THR A 101 -13.73 5.75 24.98
N ARG A 102 -14.54 6.42 24.15
CA ARG A 102 -14.41 6.31 22.70
C ARG A 102 -13.10 6.93 22.17
N TRP A 103 -12.44 7.81 22.93
CA TRP A 103 -11.08 8.26 22.64
C TRP A 103 -10.08 7.10 22.70
N ASP A 104 -10.13 6.32 23.77
CA ASP A 104 -9.27 5.14 23.94
C ASP A 104 -9.53 4.13 22.81
N TYR A 105 -10.80 3.95 22.44
CA TYR A 105 -11.18 3.11 21.31
C TYR A 105 -10.64 3.62 19.96
N LEU A 106 -10.79 4.92 19.69
CA LEU A 106 -10.28 5.55 18.46
C LEU A 106 -8.76 5.41 18.35
N GLN A 107 -8.03 5.60 19.45
CA GLN A 107 -6.59 5.40 19.47
C GLN A 107 -6.24 3.96 19.10
N HIS A 108 -6.82 2.98 19.78
CA HIS A 108 -6.60 1.56 19.48
C HIS A 108 -6.93 1.22 18.02
N TYR A 109 -8.07 1.69 17.53
CA TYR A 109 -8.49 1.48 16.16
C TYR A 109 -7.46 2.03 15.15
N ASN A 110 -6.97 3.25 15.36
CA ASN A 110 -5.96 3.87 14.50
C ASN A 110 -4.60 3.14 14.56
N GLU A 111 -4.22 2.68 15.75
CA GLU A 111 -3.01 1.87 15.94
C GLU A 111 -3.11 0.56 15.16
N LEU A 112 -4.24 -0.16 15.27
CA LEU A 112 -4.50 -1.39 14.54
C LEU A 112 -4.50 -1.19 13.02
N ASP A 113 -5.18 -0.15 12.53
CA ASP A 113 -5.20 0.21 11.10
C ASP A 113 -3.81 0.57 10.55
N THR A 114 -2.89 1.06 11.41
CA THR A 114 -1.52 1.38 11.03
C THR A 114 -0.60 0.17 11.14
N GLN A 115 -0.73 -0.62 12.21
CA GLN A 115 0.09 -1.80 12.49
C GLN A 115 -0.01 -2.84 11.37
N ILE A 116 -1.21 -3.05 10.84
CA ILE A 116 -1.45 -3.99 9.75
C ILE A 116 -0.71 -3.61 8.45
N MET A 117 -0.27 -2.35 8.29
CA MET A 117 0.50 -1.90 7.13
C MET A 117 2.01 -2.17 7.25
N ILE A 118 2.54 -2.26 8.47
CA ILE A 118 3.99 -2.27 8.72
C ILE A 118 4.65 -3.48 8.06
N GLN A 119 4.18 -4.68 8.40
CA GLN A 119 4.76 -5.92 7.89
C GLN A 119 4.61 -6.07 6.36
N PRO A 120 3.43 -5.84 5.76
CA PRO A 120 3.29 -5.77 4.31
C PRO A 120 4.28 -4.83 3.62
N LEU A 121 4.50 -3.63 4.15
CA LEU A 121 5.47 -2.68 3.61
C LEU A 121 6.91 -3.19 3.71
N ASP A 122 7.30 -3.74 4.86
CA ASP A 122 8.62 -4.33 5.05
C ASP A 122 8.86 -5.48 4.06
N ASN A 123 7.89 -6.37 3.91
CA ASN A 123 7.96 -7.47 2.95
C ASN A 123 8.09 -6.96 1.51
N HIS A 124 7.34 -5.90 1.16
CA HIS A 124 7.39 -5.31 -0.17
C HIS A 124 8.76 -4.65 -0.45
N ILE A 125 9.29 -3.88 0.50
CA ILE A 125 10.64 -3.30 0.42
C ILE A 125 11.69 -4.41 0.25
N ASN A 126 11.60 -5.45 1.07
CA ASN A 126 12.51 -6.59 1.02
C ASN A 126 12.45 -7.33 -0.33
N TRP A 127 11.28 -7.44 -0.95
CA TRP A 127 11.13 -8.06 -2.27
C TRP A 127 11.90 -7.30 -3.35
N PHE A 128 11.78 -5.95 -3.40
CA PHE A 128 12.58 -5.13 -4.33
C PHE A 128 14.08 -5.22 -4.03
N TYR A 129 14.44 -5.27 -2.75
CA TYR A 129 15.83 -5.34 -2.32
C TYR A 129 16.55 -6.62 -2.80
N GLN A 130 15.82 -7.72 -3.03
CA GLN A 130 16.38 -8.94 -3.64
C GLN A 130 17.00 -8.68 -5.03
N TYR A 131 16.48 -7.67 -5.75
CA TYR A 131 16.99 -7.22 -7.05
C TYR A 131 17.99 -6.06 -6.94
N LYS A 132 18.44 -5.71 -5.73
CA LYS A 132 19.29 -4.54 -5.44
C LYS A 132 18.63 -3.20 -5.82
N VAL A 133 17.29 -3.17 -5.80
CA VAL A 133 16.49 -1.97 -6.05
C VAL A 133 15.98 -1.45 -4.72
N ASP A 134 16.28 -0.20 -4.39
CA ASP A 134 15.64 0.50 -3.27
C ASP A 134 14.26 1.00 -3.73
N MET A 135 13.19 0.36 -3.21
CA MET A 135 11.80 0.67 -3.57
C MET A 135 11.45 2.16 -3.39
N LEU A 136 11.92 2.77 -2.31
CA LEU A 136 11.54 4.13 -1.90
C LEU A 136 12.35 5.21 -2.62
N SER A 137 13.44 4.83 -3.29
CA SER A 137 14.21 5.75 -4.12
C SER A 137 13.47 6.14 -5.41
N PHE A 138 12.50 5.33 -5.86
CA PHE A 138 11.69 5.60 -7.04
C PHE A 138 10.29 6.09 -6.68
N MET A 139 9.65 6.82 -7.61
CA MET A 139 8.33 7.41 -7.40
C MET A 139 7.14 6.45 -7.56
N SER A 140 7.35 5.26 -8.13
CA SER A 140 6.25 4.34 -8.43
C SER A 140 6.67 2.89 -8.63
N LEU A 141 5.69 1.98 -8.56
CA LEU A 141 5.83 0.57 -8.90
C LEU A 141 6.40 0.37 -10.31
N ALA A 142 5.94 1.13 -11.29
CA ALA A 142 6.41 1.04 -12.67
C ALA A 142 7.89 1.43 -12.81
N ALA A 143 8.32 2.47 -12.09
CA ALA A 143 9.71 2.89 -12.06
C ALA A 143 10.60 1.81 -11.40
N ASN A 144 10.15 1.22 -10.28
CA ASN A 144 10.83 0.10 -9.65
C ASN A 144 10.92 -1.13 -10.58
N ALA A 145 9.83 -1.50 -11.25
CA ALA A 145 9.81 -2.62 -12.18
C ALA A 145 10.77 -2.40 -13.37
N ASN A 146 10.87 -1.17 -13.85
CA ASN A 146 11.84 -0.81 -14.89
C ASN A 146 13.29 -0.94 -14.39
N ALA A 147 13.57 -0.53 -13.15
CA ALA A 147 14.87 -0.71 -12.52
C ALA A 147 15.24 -2.21 -12.39
N ILE A 148 14.30 -3.05 -11.94
CA ILE A 148 14.47 -4.52 -11.89
C ILE A 148 14.78 -5.07 -13.29
N LYS A 149 14.04 -4.64 -14.31
CA LYS A 149 14.27 -5.09 -15.69
C LYS A 149 15.71 -4.86 -16.14
N TYR A 150 16.26 -3.68 -15.86
CA TYR A 150 17.66 -3.38 -16.16
C TYR A 150 18.64 -4.14 -15.28
N ALA A 151 18.37 -4.27 -13.97
CA ALA A 151 19.18 -5.07 -13.07
C ALA A 151 19.33 -6.52 -13.55
N ILE A 152 18.25 -7.12 -14.06
CA ILE A 152 18.27 -8.47 -14.64
C ILE A 152 19.01 -8.49 -15.99
N ALA A 153 18.76 -7.52 -16.87
CA ALA A 153 19.40 -7.47 -18.20
C ALA A 153 20.92 -7.34 -18.13
N TYR A 154 21.44 -6.66 -17.10
CA TYR A 154 22.87 -6.44 -16.89
C TYR A 154 23.45 -7.31 -15.77
N LYS A 155 22.74 -8.34 -15.28
CA LYS A 155 23.19 -9.15 -14.14
C LYS A 155 24.54 -9.85 -14.37
N ASP A 156 24.81 -10.22 -15.63
CA ASP A 156 26.04 -10.90 -16.07
C ASP A 156 27.02 -9.92 -16.75
N PHE A 157 26.75 -8.62 -16.65
CA PHE A 157 27.61 -7.58 -17.21
C PHE A 157 28.79 -7.29 -16.27
N ASP A 158 30.00 -7.55 -16.74
CA ASP A 158 31.27 -7.33 -16.06
C ASP A 158 32.10 -6.34 -16.87
N LEU A 159 32.31 -5.15 -16.30
CA LEU A 159 33.10 -4.07 -16.90
C LEU A 159 34.56 -4.48 -17.17
N ASN A 160 35.06 -5.52 -16.49
CA ASN A 160 36.45 -5.96 -16.62
C ASN A 160 36.63 -7.07 -17.66
N VAL A 161 35.53 -7.56 -18.27
CA VAL A 161 35.59 -8.60 -19.30
C VAL A 161 35.61 -7.96 -20.68
N ASN A 162 36.55 -8.41 -21.51
CA ASN A 162 36.55 -8.09 -22.93
C ASN A 162 35.46 -8.91 -23.63
N TYR A 163 34.29 -8.30 -23.83
CA TYR A 163 33.25 -8.86 -24.67
C TYR A 163 33.73 -8.91 -26.11
N THR A 164 33.93 -10.12 -26.63
CA THR A 164 34.23 -10.30 -28.05
C THR A 164 33.05 -9.76 -28.87
N GLN A 165 33.32 -8.98 -29.91
CA GLN A 165 32.30 -8.67 -30.91
C GLN A 165 31.77 -10.01 -31.41
N GLN A 166 30.47 -10.27 -31.19
CA GLN A 166 29.84 -11.55 -31.52
C GLN A 166 30.35 -12.06 -32.86
N SER A 167 30.92 -13.26 -32.87
CA SER A 167 31.48 -13.90 -34.05
C SER A 167 30.36 -14.27 -35.03
N LYS A 168 29.83 -13.33 -35.82
CA LYS A 168 28.95 -13.52 -37.01
C LYS A 168 27.76 -14.54 -36.90
N LYS A 169 27.46 -15.08 -35.72
CA LYS A 169 26.50 -16.17 -35.46
C LYS A 169 25.21 -15.68 -34.79
N SER A 170 25.07 -14.38 -34.58
CA SER A 170 23.76 -13.81 -34.28
C SER A 170 22.98 -13.75 -35.59
N THR A 171 22.00 -14.63 -35.74
CA THR A 171 21.02 -14.49 -36.83
C THR A 171 20.28 -13.18 -36.63
N PRO A 172 20.32 -12.25 -37.59
CA PRO A 172 19.55 -11.02 -37.50
C PRO A 172 18.09 -11.36 -37.24
N PHE A 173 17.47 -10.66 -36.28
CA PHE A 173 16.03 -10.77 -36.12
C PHE A 173 15.35 -10.24 -37.38
N ILE A 174 14.66 -11.12 -38.11
CA ILE A 174 13.87 -10.73 -39.28
C ILE A 174 12.46 -10.46 -38.79
N LEU A 175 12.07 -9.19 -38.77
CA LEU A 175 10.69 -8.80 -38.49
C LEU A 175 9.82 -9.17 -39.70
N SER A 176 9.14 -10.32 -39.63
CA SER A 176 8.16 -10.71 -40.64
C SER A 176 6.78 -10.11 -40.34
N GLN A 177 5.98 -9.91 -41.38
CA GLN A 177 4.58 -9.50 -41.23
C GLN A 177 3.78 -10.50 -40.37
N SER A 178 4.06 -11.81 -40.49
CA SER A 178 3.43 -12.85 -39.68
C SER A 178 3.78 -12.73 -38.19
N TYR A 179 5.05 -12.44 -37.87
CA TYR A 179 5.47 -12.20 -36.50
C TYR A 179 4.77 -10.96 -35.93
N TRP A 180 4.73 -9.86 -36.70
CA TRP A 180 4.01 -8.64 -36.30
C TRP A 180 2.52 -8.91 -36.05
N ASN A 181 1.85 -9.58 -36.98
CA ASN A 181 0.43 -9.90 -36.84
C ASN A 181 0.14 -10.76 -35.61
N SER A 182 1.03 -11.69 -35.22
CA SER A 182 0.88 -12.47 -33.99
C SER A 182 1.03 -11.66 -32.70
N LYS A 183 1.59 -10.45 -32.76
CA LYS A 183 1.71 -9.53 -31.62
C LYS A 183 0.58 -8.51 -31.54
N VAL A 184 0.00 -8.14 -32.69
CA VAL A 184 -0.99 -7.06 -32.77
C VAL A 184 -2.42 -7.56 -32.84
N ILE A 185 -2.64 -8.76 -33.41
CA ILE A 185 -3.98 -9.32 -33.64
C ILE A 185 -4.24 -10.46 -32.65
N GLY A 186 -3.95 -10.22 -31.35
CA GLY A 186 -4.23 -11.19 -30.28
C GLY A 186 -5.64 -11.75 -30.34
#